data_AF-A0A220S473-F1
#
_entry.id   AF-A0A220S473-F1
#
_cell.length_a   1.000
_cell.length_b   1.000
_cell.length_c   1.000
_cell.angle_alpha   90.00
_cell.angle_beta   90.00
_cell.angle_gamma   90.00
#
_symmetry.space_group_name_H-M   'P 1'
#
loop_
_entity.id
_entity.type
_entity.pdbx_description
1 polymer ?
#
loop_
_entity_poly.entity_id
_entity_poly.type
_entity_poly.pdbx_seq_one_letter_code
_entity_poly.pdbx_strand_id
1 'polypeptide(L)'
;MLHISDTDGNEKFAYIPSTVLPKLRNFAEKNDEYIYLNDGSPVAGEVCVNDQQTSVIVGTTGRAEEVAAVYAVDASRMGSSDYSPSASDVMWEFTAADDADLGLPVHKPELGTVKKDGKDIPVAVVSGTGKSNRAKPA
;
A
#
# COMPACT_ATOMS: atom_id res chain seq x y z
N MET A 1 -4.04 -4.33 -7.08
CA MET A 1 -2.85 -4.85 -6.38
C MET A 1 -1.69 -3.90 -6.69
N LEU A 2 -0.54 -4.03 -6.04
CA LEU A 2 0.66 -3.32 -6.48
C LEU A 2 1.44 -4.21 -7.44
N HIS A 3 1.80 -3.68 -8.60
CA HIS A 3 2.71 -4.31 -9.55
C HIS A 3 3.86 -3.34 -9.82
N ILE A 4 5.09 -3.83 -9.76
CA ILE A 4 6.31 -3.08 -10.06
C ILE A 4 6.99 -3.78 -11.21
N SER A 5 7.15 -3.08 -12.33
CA SER A 5 7.81 -3.57 -13.53
C SER A 5 9.01 -2.70 -13.88
N ASP A 6 10.01 -3.29 -14.53
CA ASP A 6 11.11 -2.53 -15.12
C ASP A 6 10.67 -1.78 -16.40
N THR A 7 11.62 -1.05 -16.99
CA THR A 7 11.39 -0.26 -18.21
C THR A 7 11.04 -1.11 -19.44
N ASP A 8 11.38 -2.40 -19.43
CA ASP A 8 11.08 -3.35 -20.49
C ASP A 8 9.73 -4.06 -20.26
N GLY A 9 9.05 -3.74 -19.16
CA GLY A 9 7.75 -4.30 -18.79
C GLY A 9 7.85 -5.64 -18.05
N ASN A 10 9.04 -6.10 -17.67
CA ASN A 10 9.17 -7.32 -16.86
C ASN A 10 8.77 -7.01 -15.42
N GLU A 11 7.83 -7.78 -14.90
CA GLU A 11 7.43 -7.67 -13.50
C GLU A 11 8.59 -8.07 -12.58
N LYS A 12 8.96 -7.15 -11.69
CA LYS A 12 9.98 -7.36 -10.65
C LYS A 12 9.36 -7.75 -9.34
N PHE A 13 8.20 -7.19 -8.99
CA PHE A 13 7.57 -7.43 -7.70
C PHE A 13 6.06 -7.21 -7.79
N ALA A 14 5.31 -8.03 -7.05
CA ALA A 14 3.88 -7.87 -6.88
C ALA A 14 3.52 -7.99 -5.41
N TYR A 15 2.58 -7.16 -4.96
CA TYR A 15 2.08 -7.20 -3.60
C TYR A 15 0.55 -7.12 -3.56
N ILE A 16 -0.01 -8.01 -2.74
CA ILE A 16 -1.44 -8.11 -2.46
C ILE A 16 -1.61 -7.76 -0.98
N PRO A 17 -2.28 -6.63 -0.66
CA PRO A 17 -2.61 -6.29 0.72
C PRO A 17 -3.36 -7.44 1.41
N SER A 18 -3.07 -7.67 2.70
CA SER A 18 -3.67 -8.79 3.43
C SER A 18 -5.19 -8.68 3.52
N THR A 19 -5.71 -7.45 3.59
CA THR A 19 -7.15 -7.15 3.59
C THR A 19 -7.82 -7.51 2.27
N VAL A 20 -7.09 -7.46 1.15
CA VAL A 20 -7.58 -7.74 -0.21
C VAL A 20 -7.66 -9.24 -0.49
N LEU A 21 -6.74 -10.03 0.07
CA LEU A 21 -6.60 -11.47 -0.23
C LEU A 21 -7.93 -12.26 -0.11
N PRO A 22 -8.77 -12.09 0.92
CA PRO A 22 -10.05 -12.82 1.04
C PRO A 22 -11.09 -12.43 -0.03
N LYS A 23 -10.97 -11.25 -0.64
CA LYS A 23 -11.90 -10.73 -1.66
C LYS A 23 -11.54 -11.19 -3.07
N LEU A 24 -10.33 -11.69 -3.32
CA LEU A 24 -9.91 -12.12 -4.66
C LEU A 24 -10.80 -13.23 -5.24
N ARG A 25 -11.38 -14.10 -4.40
CA ARG A 25 -12.27 -15.17 -4.84
C ARG A 25 -13.49 -14.66 -5.62
N ASN A 26 -13.95 -13.45 -5.31
CA ASN A 26 -15.12 -12.83 -5.92
C ASN A 26 -14.88 -12.58 -7.43
N PHE A 27 -13.64 -12.30 -7.84
CA PHE A 27 -13.31 -12.13 -9.26
C PHE A 27 -13.35 -13.42 -10.10
N ALA A 28 -13.41 -14.58 -9.45
CA ALA A 28 -13.62 -15.84 -10.16
C ALA A 28 -15.10 -16.10 -10.48
N GLU A 29 -16.02 -15.30 -9.92
CA GLU A 29 -17.46 -15.46 -10.13
C GLU A 29 -17.93 -14.68 -11.37
N LYS A 30 -18.72 -15.33 -12.22
CA LYS A 30 -19.09 -14.81 -13.55
C LYS A 30 -20.07 -13.61 -13.52
N ASN A 31 -20.79 -13.44 -12.42
CA ASN A 31 -21.87 -12.45 -12.29
C ASN A 31 -21.55 -11.37 -11.25
N ASP A 32 -20.29 -11.23 -10.83
CA ASP A 32 -19.95 -10.31 -9.76
C ASP A 32 -19.89 -8.86 -10.26
N GLU A 33 -20.39 -7.95 -9.42
CA GLU A 33 -20.25 -6.52 -9.64
C GLU A 33 -18.77 -6.11 -9.47
N TYR A 34 -18.35 -5.09 -10.22
CA TYR A 34 -16.97 -4.60 -10.14
C TYR A 34 -16.65 -4.12 -8.71
N ILE A 35 -15.64 -4.73 -8.08
CA ILE A 35 -15.16 -4.34 -6.75
C ILE A 35 -13.80 -3.67 -6.83
N TYR A 36 -13.64 -2.59 -6.07
CA TYR A 36 -12.33 -1.98 -5.85
C TYR A 36 -11.55 -2.83 -4.85
N LEU A 37 -10.28 -3.14 -5.14
CA LEU A 37 -9.40 -3.86 -4.22
C LEU A 37 -8.20 -3.02 -3.79
N ASN A 38 -7.49 -2.45 -4.76
CA ASN A 38 -6.32 -1.63 -4.50
C ASN A 38 -6.17 -0.60 -5.62
N ASP A 39 -7.02 0.43 -5.53
CA ASP A 39 -7.21 1.52 -6.48
C ASP A 39 -6.52 2.82 -6.01
N GLY A 40 -5.70 2.74 -4.97
CA GLY A 40 -4.91 3.87 -4.50
C GLY A 40 -3.74 4.15 -5.45
N SER A 41 -3.42 5.43 -5.64
CA SER A 41 -2.21 5.83 -6.36
C SER A 41 -1.01 5.74 -5.44
N PRO A 42 0.00 4.88 -5.74
CA PRO A 42 1.19 4.82 -4.92
C PRO A 42 2.05 6.08 -5.07
N VAL A 43 2.89 6.32 -4.08
CA VAL A 43 3.98 7.30 -4.13
C VAL A 43 5.30 6.57 -3.95
N ALA A 44 6.30 6.94 -4.75
CA ALA A 44 7.67 6.48 -4.59
C ALA A 44 8.55 7.65 -4.13
N GLY A 45 9.54 7.38 -3.30
CA GLY A 45 10.51 8.38 -2.87
C GLY A 45 11.65 7.79 -2.06
N GLU A 46 12.63 8.64 -1.78
CA GLU A 46 13.79 8.29 -0.95
C GLU A 46 13.57 8.77 0.47
N VAL A 47 13.80 7.90 1.46
CA VAL A 47 13.78 8.28 2.88
C VAL A 47 14.98 7.67 3.60
N CYS A 48 15.33 8.21 4.76
CA CYS A 48 16.38 7.64 5.60
C CYS A 48 15.77 6.72 6.66
N VAL A 49 15.97 5.40 6.54
CA VAL A 49 15.58 4.40 7.54
C VAL A 49 16.85 3.87 8.21
N ASN A 50 16.96 3.96 9.54
CA ASN A 50 18.14 3.51 10.29
C ASN A 50 19.47 4.08 9.74
N ASP A 51 19.50 5.37 9.44
CA ASP A 51 20.66 6.07 8.85
C ASP A 51 21.10 5.55 7.45
N GLN A 52 20.23 4.77 6.78
CA GLN A 52 20.44 4.32 5.41
C GLN A 52 19.40 4.95 4.48
N GLN A 53 19.85 5.37 3.30
CA GLN A 53 18.95 5.80 2.23
C GLN A 53 18.19 4.58 1.69
N THR A 54 16.87 4.66 1.67
CA THR A 54 15.97 3.60 1.25
C THR A 54 14.99 4.17 0.23
N SER A 55 14.91 3.55 -0.94
CA SER A 55 13.86 3.81 -1.92
C SER A 55 12.60 3.10 -1.45
N VAL A 56 11.53 3.84 -1.18
CA VAL A 56 10.27 3.30 -0.66
C VAL A 56 9.14 3.59 -1.61
N ILE A 57 8.23 2.63 -1.73
CA ILE A 57 6.94 2.81 -2.37
C ILE A 57 5.85 2.65 -1.31
N VAL A 58 5.03 3.68 -1.12
CA VAL A 58 3.86 3.64 -0.24
C VAL A 58 2.61 3.62 -1.08
N GLY A 59 1.77 2.62 -0.87
CA GLY A 59 0.49 2.45 -1.56
C GLY A 59 -0.69 2.40 -0.60
N THR A 60 -1.88 2.52 -1.15
CA THR A 60 -3.13 2.41 -0.42
C THR A 60 -4.13 1.57 -1.20
N THR A 61 -5.10 0.98 -0.50
CA THR A 61 -6.19 0.26 -1.18
C THR A 61 -7.21 1.19 -1.83
N GLY A 62 -7.14 2.49 -1.54
CA GLY A 62 -7.93 3.54 -2.19
C GLY A 62 -9.41 3.45 -1.83
N ARG A 63 -10.24 3.24 -2.85
CA ARG A 63 -11.71 3.19 -2.74
C ARG A 63 -12.26 1.82 -2.34
N ALA A 64 -11.37 0.89 -2.03
CA ALA A 64 -11.74 -0.47 -1.68
C ALA A 64 -12.47 -0.49 -0.32
N GLU A 65 -13.81 -0.45 -0.39
CA GLU A 65 -14.68 -0.56 0.78
C GLU A 65 -14.40 -1.90 1.49
N GLU A 66 -14.44 -1.90 2.83
CA GLU A 66 -14.17 -3.06 3.70
C GLU A 66 -12.71 -3.58 3.75
N VAL A 67 -11.84 -3.18 2.81
CA VAL A 67 -10.44 -3.65 2.72
C VAL A 67 -9.45 -2.48 2.76
N ALA A 68 -9.71 -1.52 3.65
CA ALA A 68 -8.84 -0.37 3.86
C ALA A 68 -7.45 -0.80 4.39
N ALA A 69 -6.40 -0.44 3.65
CA ALA A 69 -5.02 -0.61 4.08
C ALA A 69 -4.11 0.46 3.45
N VAL A 70 -3.04 0.77 4.17
CA VAL A 70 -1.87 1.52 3.69
C VAL A 70 -0.68 0.59 3.86
N TYR A 71 0.24 0.54 2.91
CA TYR A 71 1.40 -0.34 2.99
C TYR A 71 2.64 0.34 2.42
N ALA A 72 3.80 -0.11 2.87
CA ALA A 72 5.09 0.31 2.35
C ALA A 72 5.95 -0.88 1.91
N VAL A 73 6.65 -0.68 0.81
CA VAL A 73 7.57 -1.64 0.20
C VAL A 73 8.93 -0.97 0.01
N ASP A 74 9.99 -1.68 0.38
CA ASP A 74 11.37 -1.30 0.10
C ASP A 74 11.72 -1.69 -1.35
N ALA A 75 11.92 -0.69 -2.19
CA ALA A 75 12.24 -0.84 -3.60
C ALA A 75 13.75 -0.67 -3.90
N SER A 76 14.60 -0.50 -2.87
CA SER A 76 16.00 -0.10 -3.02
C SER A 76 16.82 -1.07 -3.89
N ARG A 77 16.46 -2.36 -3.86
CA ARG A 77 17.17 -3.43 -4.59
C ARG A 77 16.50 -3.86 -5.89
N MET A 78 15.29 -3.38 -6.20
CA MET A 78 14.50 -3.90 -7.31
C MET A 78 15.09 -3.63 -8.70
N GLY A 79 16.02 -2.67 -8.80
CA GLY A 79 16.79 -2.40 -10.02
C GLY A 79 18.03 -3.27 -10.20
N SER A 80 18.42 -4.08 -9.20
CA SER A 80 19.60 -4.95 -9.29
C SER A 80 19.34 -6.19 -10.14
N SER A 81 20.35 -6.64 -10.88
CA SER A 81 20.22 -7.82 -11.77
C SER A 81 20.11 -9.16 -11.02
N ASP A 82 20.54 -9.20 -9.76
CA ASP A 82 20.47 -10.34 -8.86
C ASP A 82 19.26 -10.28 -7.91
N TYR A 83 18.36 -9.31 -8.11
CA TYR A 83 17.19 -9.13 -7.26
C TYR A 83 16.21 -10.31 -7.37
N SER A 84 15.75 -10.78 -6.21
CA SER A 84 14.67 -11.76 -6.08
C SER A 84 13.66 -11.25 -5.05
N PRO A 85 12.36 -11.23 -5.37
CA PRO A 85 11.30 -10.88 -4.44
C PRO A 85 11.31 -11.71 -3.16
N SER A 86 11.06 -11.05 -2.04
CA SER A 86 10.99 -11.64 -0.71
C SER A 86 9.92 -10.96 0.14
N ALA A 87 9.42 -11.66 1.15
CA ALA A 87 8.53 -11.07 2.15
C ALA A 87 9.20 -9.92 2.93
N SER A 88 10.54 -9.89 2.99
CA SER A 88 11.32 -8.82 3.62
C SER A 88 11.24 -7.48 2.87
N ASP A 89 10.83 -7.48 1.60
CA ASP A 89 10.65 -6.24 0.83
C ASP A 89 9.40 -5.48 1.30
N VAL A 90 8.45 -6.15 1.97
CA VAL A 90 7.30 -5.50 2.60
C VAL A 90 7.74 -4.95 3.96
N MET A 91 7.77 -3.64 4.09
CA MET A 91 8.22 -2.96 5.31
C MET A 91 7.14 -3.03 6.39
N TRP A 92 5.90 -2.72 6.03
CA TRP A 92 4.74 -2.74 6.91
C TRP A 92 3.44 -2.65 6.12
N GLU A 93 2.36 -3.07 6.77
CA GLU A 93 0.98 -2.85 6.34
C GLU A 93 0.21 -2.31 7.55
N PHE A 94 -0.54 -1.23 7.35
CA PHE A 94 -1.38 -0.57 8.34
C PHE A 94 -2.84 -0.75 7.95
N THR A 95 -3.63 -1.30 8.85
CA THR A 95 -5.00 -1.76 8.59
C THR A 95 -5.95 -1.38 9.73
N ALA A 96 -7.22 -1.79 9.62
CA ALA A 96 -8.18 -1.69 10.70
C ALA A 96 -7.81 -2.50 11.97
N ALA A 97 -6.84 -3.43 11.88
CA ALA A 97 -6.31 -4.13 13.06
C ALA A 97 -5.35 -3.25 13.87
N ASP A 98 -4.69 -2.30 13.22
CA ASP A 98 -3.77 -1.34 13.85
C ASP A 98 -4.53 -0.12 14.39
N ASP A 99 -5.53 0.37 13.63
CA ASP A 99 -6.44 1.42 14.05
C ASP A 99 -7.84 1.18 13.48
N ALA A 100 -8.79 0.92 14.36
CA ALA A 100 -10.18 0.70 13.97
C ALA A 100 -10.80 1.91 13.27
N ASP A 101 -10.29 3.13 13.46
CA ASP A 101 -10.77 4.35 12.82
C ASP A 101 -10.15 4.60 11.45
N LEU A 102 -9.31 3.69 10.94
CA LEU A 102 -8.85 3.73 9.55
C LEU A 102 -10.05 3.69 8.60
N GLY A 103 -10.31 4.84 7.99
CA GLY A 103 -11.30 5.02 6.93
C GLY A 103 -10.76 4.65 5.55
N LEU A 104 -11.39 5.13 4.48
CA LEU A 104 -10.94 4.82 3.11
C LEU A 104 -9.73 5.68 2.74
N PRO A 105 -8.53 5.11 2.51
CA PRO A 105 -7.31 5.86 2.23
C PRO A 105 -7.25 6.27 0.75
N VAL A 106 -8.20 7.11 0.31
CA VAL A 106 -8.37 7.48 -1.11
C VAL A 106 -7.35 8.51 -1.60
N HIS A 107 -6.74 9.28 -0.71
CA HIS A 107 -5.77 10.28 -1.10
C HIS A 107 -4.39 9.66 -1.29
N LYS A 108 -3.65 10.20 -2.27
CA LYS A 108 -2.26 9.82 -2.51
C LYS A 108 -1.45 10.08 -1.24
N PRO A 109 -0.64 9.12 -0.77
CA PRO A 109 0.25 9.35 0.37
C PRO A 109 1.27 10.45 0.09
N GLU A 110 1.61 11.20 1.14
CA GLU A 110 2.71 12.15 1.14
C GLU A 110 3.85 11.61 2.00
N LEU A 111 5.06 11.58 1.44
CA LEU A 111 6.27 11.18 2.17
C LEU A 111 6.88 12.42 2.80
N GLY A 112 7.24 12.31 4.08
CA GLY A 112 7.87 13.40 4.80
C GLY A 112 8.74 12.90 5.94
N THR A 113 9.29 13.87 6.67
CA THR A 113 10.15 13.62 7.83
C THR A 113 9.66 14.44 9.00
N VAL A 114 9.51 13.82 10.16
CA VAL A 114 9.19 14.51 11.42
C VAL A 114 10.36 14.42 12.37
N LYS A 115 10.53 15.44 13.21
CA LYS A 115 11.53 15.44 14.28
C LYS A 115 10.92 14.89 15.57
N LYS A 116 11.55 13.86 16.13
CA LYS A 116 11.22 13.31 17.45
C LYS A 116 12.51 13.10 18.24
N ASP A 117 12.59 13.70 19.43
CA ASP A 117 13.76 13.60 20.32
C ASP A 117 15.09 13.94 19.62
N GLY A 118 15.07 14.94 18.74
CA GLY A 118 16.25 15.36 17.96
C GLY A 118 16.62 14.46 16.78
N LYS A 119 15.87 13.38 16.54
CA LYS A 119 16.05 12.46 15.41
C LYS A 119 15.01 12.71 14.33
N ASP A 120 15.43 12.58 13.09
CA ASP A 120 14.57 12.62 11.92
C ASP A 120 13.93 11.23 11.73
N ILE A 121 12.60 11.19 11.64
CA ILE A 121 11.83 9.95 11.44
C ILE A 121 11.07 10.08 10.12
N PRO A 122 11.26 9.15 9.17
CA PRO A 122 10.48 9.12 7.95
C PRO A 122 9.04 8.73 8.25
N VAL A 123 8.09 9.43 7.63
CA VAL A 123 6.66 9.18 7.80
C VAL A 123 5.96 9.20 6.45
N ALA A 124 4.91 8.39 6.35
CA ALA A 124 3.91 8.50 5.30
C ALA A 124 2.64 9.10 5.90
N VAL A 125 2.20 10.23 5.35
CA VAL A 125 0.94 10.86 5.73
C VAL A 125 -0.11 10.46 4.71
N VAL A 126 -1.17 9.82 5.18
CA VAL A 126 -2.31 9.42 4.36
C VAL A 126 -3.57 9.99 4.99
N SER A 127 -4.35 10.71 4.19
CA SER A 127 -5.68 11.16 4.61
C SER A 127 -6.74 10.21 4.07
N GLY A 128 -7.60 9.75 4.97
CA GLY A 128 -8.76 8.95 4.61
C GLY A 128 -10.06 9.73 4.68
N THR A 129 -11.09 9.25 4.00
CA THR A 129 -12.47 9.65 4.29
C THR A 129 -13.02 8.78 5.42
N GLY A 130 -14.06 9.25 6.13
CA GLY A 130 -14.75 8.43 7.13
C GLY A 130 -15.28 7.11 6.55
N LYS A 131 -15.57 6.14 7.42
CA LYS A 131 -16.13 4.84 7.00
C LYS A 131 -17.41 5.05 6.17
N SER A 132 -17.47 4.40 5.02
CA SER A 132 -18.65 4.39 4.16
C SER A 132 -19.80 3.67 4.88
N ASN A 133 -20.83 4.40 5.29
CA ASN A 133 -22.11 3.85 5.77
C ASN A 133 -23.00 3.48 4.58
N ARG A 134 -22.47 2.83 3.54
CA ARG A 134 -23.29 2.36 2.43
C ARG A 134 -24.12 1.18 2.94
N ALA A 135 -25.30 1.49 3.49
CA ALA A 135 -26.31 0.50 3.78
C ALA A 135 -26.54 -0.28 2.48
N LYS A 136 -26.31 -1.60 2.51
CA LYS A 136 -26.72 -2.48 1.41
C LYS A 136 -28.19 -2.16 1.10
N PRO A 137 -28.55 -1.83 -0.15
CA PRO A 137 -29.95 -1.77 -0.50
C PRO A 137 -30.56 -3.15 -0.22
N ALA A 138 -31.68 -3.13 0.50
CA ALA A 138 -32.46 -4.31 0.86
C ALA A 138 -33.10 -4.96 -0.38
#